data_AF-A0A7T1MG74-F1
#
_entry.id   AF-A0A7T1MG74-F1
#
_cell.length_a   1.000
_cell.length_b   1.000
_cell.length_c   1.000
_cell.angle_alpha   90.00
_cell.angle_beta   90.00
_cell.angle_gamma   90.00
#
_symmetry.space_group_name_H-M   'P 1'
#
loop_
_entity.id
_entity.type
_entity.pdbx_description
1 polymer ?
#
loop_
_entity_poly.entity_id
_entity_poly.type
_entity_poly.pdbx_seq_one_letter_code
_entity_poly.pdbx_strand_id
1 'polypeptide(L)'
;MLALQQHLFAHWHQWKSGAIDRPQLLHRCHPLRLAFEATLQRVVDLGCERGEQTPWAQTVRTCRQLLQRKQALWTFLETPGIEPTNNAAERALRQSVIHRKISHGVQSSGGAICRSRLLTVTATLRQQGRDVWQFLEQAWIAHRLGGVMPSLVPDR
;
A
#
# COMPACT_ATOMS: atom_id res chain seq x y z
N MET A 1 -17.12 -14.34 2.23
CA MET A 1 -16.01 -13.36 2.29
C MET A 1 -16.05 -12.34 1.16
N LEU A 2 -16.12 -12.78 -0.12
CA LEU A 2 -16.23 -11.88 -1.28
C LEU A 2 -17.43 -10.91 -1.20
N ALA A 3 -18.59 -11.37 -0.75
CA ALA A 3 -19.75 -10.51 -0.56
C ALA A 3 -19.52 -9.39 0.48
N LEU A 4 -18.83 -9.68 1.60
CA LEU A 4 -18.48 -8.67 2.61
C LEU A 4 -17.54 -7.61 2.03
N GLN A 5 -16.57 -8.05 1.23
CA GLN A 5 -15.66 -7.16 0.52
C GLN A 5 -16.40 -6.27 -0.48
N GLN A 6 -17.34 -6.82 -1.26
CA GLN A 6 -18.14 -6.04 -2.21
C GLN A 6 -18.99 -4.98 -1.52
N HIS A 7 -19.65 -5.32 -0.40
CA HIS A 7 -20.42 -4.36 0.39
C HIS A 7 -19.53 -3.24 0.96
N LEU A 8 -18.33 -3.59 1.44
CA LEU A 8 -17.36 -2.61 1.93
C LEU A 8 -17.00 -1.58 0.86
N PHE A 9 -16.66 -2.07 -0.34
CA PHE A 9 -16.31 -1.19 -1.45
C PHE A 9 -17.51 -0.38 -1.94
N ALA A 10 -18.72 -0.93 -1.94
CA ALA A 10 -19.92 -0.19 -2.30
C ALA A 10 -20.13 1.02 -1.36
N HIS A 11 -20.00 0.83 -0.04
CA HIS A 11 -20.10 1.95 0.91
C HIS A 11 -18.96 2.95 0.76
N TRP A 12 -17.73 2.48 0.52
CA TRP A 12 -16.61 3.37 0.22
C TRP A 12 -16.88 4.25 -1.01
N HIS A 13 -17.39 3.66 -2.09
CA HIS A 13 -17.69 4.40 -3.31
C HIS A 13 -18.85 5.39 -3.12
N GLN A 14 -19.88 5.04 -2.36
CA GLN A 14 -20.95 5.97 -1.98
C GLN A 14 -20.42 7.18 -1.21
N TRP A 15 -19.52 6.96 -0.25
CA TRP A 15 -18.89 8.05 0.49
C TRP A 15 -18.02 8.92 -0.45
N LYS A 16 -17.22 8.28 -1.30
CA LYS A 16 -16.34 8.98 -2.25
C LYS A 16 -17.12 9.81 -3.29
N SER A 17 -18.33 9.38 -3.66
CA SER A 17 -19.22 10.14 -4.54
C SER A 17 -20.04 11.22 -3.81
N GLY A 18 -19.91 11.35 -2.49
CA GLY A 18 -20.68 12.29 -1.67
C GLY A 18 -22.13 11.85 -1.38
N ALA A 19 -22.50 10.60 -1.67
CA ALA A 19 -23.85 10.07 -1.42
C ALA A 19 -24.11 9.76 0.07
N ILE A 20 -23.05 9.58 0.86
CA ILE A 20 -23.12 9.43 2.32
C ILE A 20 -22.00 10.22 2.99
N ASP A 21 -22.21 10.61 4.23
CA ASP A 21 -21.21 11.28 5.04
C ASP A 21 -20.23 10.30 5.73
N ARG A 22 -19.19 10.85 6.37
CA ARG A 22 -18.17 10.04 7.05
C ARG A 22 -18.74 9.24 8.25
N PRO A 23 -19.58 9.81 9.14
CA PRO A 23 -20.26 9.04 10.19
C PRO A 23 -21.07 7.85 9.67
N GLN A 24 -21.81 8.03 8.57
CA GLN A 24 -22.58 6.97 7.92
C GLN A 24 -21.68 5.88 7.36
N LEU A 25 -20.54 6.24 6.74
CA LEU A 25 -19.55 5.26 6.29
C LEU A 25 -19.06 4.40 7.47
N LEU A 26 -18.65 5.04 8.57
CA LEU A 26 -18.15 4.34 9.76
C LEU A 26 -19.21 3.40 10.35
N HIS A 27 -20.43 3.89 10.50
CA HIS A 27 -21.55 3.10 11.03
C HIS A 27 -21.86 1.88 10.15
N ARG A 28 -21.88 2.05 8.83
CA ARG A 28 -22.15 0.97 7.87
C ARG A 28 -21.01 -0.04 7.77
N CYS A 29 -19.75 0.42 7.89
CA CYS A 29 -18.58 -0.45 7.82
C CYS A 29 -18.31 -1.21 9.13
N HIS A 30 -18.79 -0.73 10.28
CA HIS A 30 -18.60 -1.38 11.57
C HIS A 30 -19.09 -2.85 11.61
N PRO A 31 -20.35 -3.18 11.26
CA PRO A 31 -20.79 -4.58 11.24
C PRO A 31 -20.05 -5.42 10.19
N LEU A 32 -19.63 -4.82 9.07
CA LEU A 32 -18.82 -5.51 8.06
C LEU A 32 -17.44 -5.89 8.60
N ARG A 33 -16.80 -5.00 9.37
CA ARG A 33 -15.53 -5.27 10.03
C ARG A 33 -15.62 -6.47 10.98
N LEU A 34 -16.64 -6.48 11.85
CA LEU A 34 -16.87 -7.59 12.77
C LEU A 34 -17.13 -8.90 12.03
N ALA A 35 -18.00 -8.89 11.02
CA ALA A 35 -18.32 -10.09 10.24
C ALA A 35 -17.10 -10.62 9.46
N PHE A 36 -16.26 -9.73 8.93
CA PHE A 36 -15.05 -10.08 8.20
C PHE A 36 -14.02 -10.73 9.13
N GLU A 37 -13.72 -10.09 10.26
CA GLU A 37 -12.80 -10.64 11.27
C GLU A 37 -13.30 -11.97 11.85
N ALA A 38 -14.60 -12.10 12.14
CA ALA A 38 -15.19 -13.35 12.61
C ALA A 38 -15.12 -14.48 11.56
N THR A 39 -15.33 -14.15 10.27
CA THR A 39 -15.20 -15.12 9.18
C THR A 39 -13.76 -15.63 9.05
N LEU A 40 -12.79 -14.70 9.12
CA LEU A 40 -11.37 -15.04 9.12
C LEU A 40 -11.00 -15.97 10.28
N GLN A 41 -11.46 -15.63 11.49
CA GLN A 41 -11.17 -16.39 12.70
C GLN A 41 -11.72 -17.80 12.60
N ARG A 42 -12.98 -17.96 12.13
CA ARG A 42 -13.59 -19.28 11.94
C ARG A 42 -12.77 -20.18 11.01
N VAL A 43 -12.23 -19.64 9.91
CA VAL A 43 -11.38 -20.41 8.99
C VAL A 43 -10.07 -20.81 9.66
N VAL A 44 -9.49 -19.93 10.49
CA VAL A 44 -8.27 -20.25 11.25
C VAL A 44 -8.54 -21.32 12.30
N ASP A 45 -9.69 -21.28 12.98
CA ASP A 45 -10.10 -22.23 14.02
C ASP A 45 -10.38 -23.62 13.45
N LEU A 46 -10.94 -23.71 12.25
CA LEU A 46 -11.12 -24.98 11.54
C LEU A 46 -9.79 -25.68 11.26
N GLY A 47 -8.69 -24.92 11.16
CA GLY A 47 -7.34 -25.46 11.05
C GLY A 47 -7.06 -26.22 9.75
N CYS A 48 -5.83 -26.71 9.64
CA CYS A 48 -5.38 -27.62 8.60
C CYS A 48 -4.24 -28.47 9.17
N GLU A 49 -3.93 -29.59 8.53
CA GLU A 49 -2.84 -30.45 9.01
C GLU A 49 -1.48 -29.77 8.81
N ARG A 50 -0.51 -30.11 9.67
CA ARG A 50 0.84 -29.56 9.56
C ARG A 50 1.52 -30.11 8.32
N GLY A 51 1.97 -29.21 7.44
CA GLY A 51 2.64 -29.58 6.19
C GLY A 51 1.68 -29.78 5.01
N GLU A 52 0.37 -29.64 5.23
CA GLU A 52 -0.64 -29.72 4.18
C GLU A 52 -0.44 -28.60 3.13
N GLN A 53 -0.54 -28.97 1.85
CA GLN A 53 -0.36 -28.05 0.71
C GLN A 53 -1.63 -27.86 -0.13
N THR A 54 -2.77 -28.32 0.37
CA THR A 54 -4.07 -28.15 -0.29
C THR A 54 -4.45 -26.67 -0.44
N PRO A 55 -5.37 -26.35 -1.37
CA PRO A 55 -5.96 -25.02 -1.44
C PRO A 55 -6.61 -24.56 -0.11
N TRP A 56 -7.12 -25.51 0.68
CA TRP A 56 -7.65 -25.25 2.03
C TRP A 56 -6.56 -24.77 2.98
N ALA A 57 -5.44 -25.50 3.09
CA ALA A 57 -4.32 -25.10 3.93
C ALA A 57 -3.73 -23.74 3.51
N GLN A 58 -3.70 -23.44 2.21
CA GLN A 58 -3.35 -22.10 1.72
C GLN A 58 -4.33 -21.03 2.21
N THR A 59 -5.63 -21.29 2.10
CA THR A 59 -6.69 -20.38 2.58
C THR A 59 -6.56 -20.11 4.09
N VAL A 60 -6.34 -21.14 4.91
CA VAL A 60 -6.13 -21.03 6.36
C VAL A 60 -4.90 -20.16 6.66
N ARG A 61 -3.79 -20.38 5.95
CA ARG A 61 -2.56 -19.57 6.07
C ARG A 61 -2.79 -18.11 5.72
N THR A 62 -3.49 -17.84 4.61
CA THR A 62 -3.85 -16.47 4.20
C THR A 62 -4.76 -15.80 5.23
N CYS A 63 -5.77 -16.50 5.74
CA CYS A 63 -6.68 -15.95 6.75
C CYS A 63 -5.93 -15.59 8.04
N ARG A 64 -4.98 -16.43 8.48
CA ARG A 64 -4.10 -16.15 9.62
C ARG A 64 -3.25 -14.91 9.40
N GLN A 65 -2.65 -14.74 8.22
CA GLN A 65 -1.86 -13.57 7.87
C GLN A 65 -2.71 -12.28 7.84
N LEU A 66 -3.94 -12.35 7.34
CA LEU A 66 -4.87 -11.23 7.34
C LEU A 66 -5.24 -10.82 8.77
N LEU A 67 -5.51 -11.78 9.67
CA LEU A 67 -5.81 -11.49 11.09
C LEU A 67 -4.62 -10.82 11.80
N GLN A 68 -3.39 -11.25 11.52
CA GLN A 68 -2.18 -10.61 12.06
C GLN A 68 -2.06 -9.14 11.65
N ARG A 69 -2.64 -8.76 10.50
CA ARG A 69 -2.60 -7.40 9.95
C ARG A 69 -3.95 -6.69 10.02
N LYS A 70 -4.88 -7.16 10.86
CA LYS A 70 -6.27 -6.67 10.87
C LYS A 70 -6.39 -5.15 11.04
N GLN A 71 -5.53 -4.53 11.87
CA GLN A 71 -5.54 -3.07 12.04
C GLN A 71 -5.27 -2.33 10.73
N ALA A 72 -4.31 -2.81 9.94
CA ALA A 72 -3.96 -2.22 8.64
C ALA A 72 -5.07 -2.36 7.59
N LEU A 73 -5.94 -3.37 7.70
CA LEU A 73 -7.08 -3.56 6.80
C LEU A 73 -8.13 -2.45 6.93
N TRP A 74 -8.21 -1.79 8.10
CA TRP A 74 -9.26 -0.83 8.43
C TRP A 74 -8.77 0.62 8.53
N THR A 75 -7.47 0.87 8.30
CA THR A 75 -6.86 2.21 8.46
C THR A 75 -7.55 3.30 7.63
N PHE A 76 -8.11 2.96 6.47
CA PHE A 76 -8.85 3.90 5.62
C PHE A 76 -10.12 4.50 6.30
N LEU A 77 -10.69 3.78 7.27
CA LEU A 77 -11.81 4.25 8.08
C LEU A 77 -11.34 5.23 9.16
N GLU A 78 -10.14 5.06 9.67
CA GLU A 78 -9.59 5.84 10.79
C GLU A 78 -8.90 7.11 10.28
N THR A 79 -8.15 7.02 9.18
CA THR A 79 -7.35 8.12 8.64
C THR A 79 -7.97 8.65 7.34
N PRO A 80 -8.35 9.94 7.29
CA PRO A 80 -8.79 10.59 6.05
C PRO A 80 -7.73 10.52 4.94
N GLY A 81 -8.17 10.34 3.70
CA GLY A 81 -7.29 10.33 2.52
C GLY A 81 -6.59 8.99 2.22
N ILE A 82 -6.74 7.98 3.09
CA ILE A 82 -6.26 6.63 2.83
C ILE A 82 -7.33 5.83 2.07
N GLU A 83 -6.93 5.14 1.00
CA GLU A 83 -7.81 4.25 0.24
C GLU A 83 -7.89 2.86 0.90
N PRO A 84 -9.02 2.13 0.77
CA PRO A 84 -9.17 0.74 1.23
C PRO A 84 -8.34 -0.28 0.43
N THR A 85 -7.54 0.17 -0.54
CA THR A 85 -6.71 -0.68 -1.40
C THR A 85 -5.26 -0.21 -1.42
N ASN A 86 -4.35 -1.15 -1.68
CA ASN A 86 -2.92 -0.86 -1.82
C ASN A 86 -2.52 -0.34 -3.22
N ASN A 87 -3.51 -0.03 -4.08
CA ASN A 87 -3.28 0.30 -5.49
C ASN A 87 -2.30 1.45 -5.69
N ALA A 88 -2.32 2.46 -4.81
CA ALA A 88 -1.40 3.60 -4.89
C ALA A 88 0.06 3.17 -4.71
N ALA A 89 0.36 2.37 -3.67
CA ALA A 89 1.70 1.88 -3.42
C ALA A 89 2.15 0.88 -4.50
N GLU A 90 1.26 -0.01 -4.94
CA GLU A 90 1.55 -0.95 -6.03
C GLU A 90 1.89 -0.22 -7.33
N ARG A 91 1.11 0.81 -7.70
CA ARG A 91 1.41 1.64 -8.87
C ARG A 91 2.75 2.36 -8.75
N ALA A 92 3.07 2.90 -7.57
CA ALA A 92 4.34 3.56 -7.32
C ALA A 92 5.53 2.60 -7.48
N LEU A 93 5.39 1.34 -7.04
CA LEU A 93 6.45 0.33 -7.15
C LEU A 93 6.51 -0.35 -8.52
N ARG A 94 5.42 -0.37 -9.29
CA ARG A 94 5.26 -1.17 -10.51
C ARG A 94 6.40 -0.97 -11.51
N GLN A 95 6.74 0.28 -11.81
CA GLN A 95 7.83 0.59 -12.76
C GLN A 95 9.16 0.02 -12.29
N SER A 96 9.47 0.15 -11.00
CA SER A 96 10.69 -0.43 -10.44
C SER A 96 10.70 -1.97 -10.52
N VAL A 97 9.56 -2.63 -10.33
CA VAL A 97 9.49 -4.10 -10.42
C VAL A 97 9.70 -4.56 -11.87
N ILE A 98 9.07 -3.87 -12.82
CA ILE A 98 9.23 -4.14 -14.26
C ILE A 98 10.69 -3.98 -14.68
N HIS A 99 11.32 -2.84 -14.33
CA HIS A 99 12.72 -2.58 -14.67
C HIS A 99 13.65 -3.64 -14.07
N ARG A 100 13.42 -4.05 -12.82
CA ARG A 100 14.22 -5.10 -12.18
C ARG A 100 14.10 -6.42 -12.94
N LYS A 101 12.89 -6.76 -13.39
CA LYS A 101 12.64 -8.00 -14.14
C LYS A 101 13.36 -8.00 -15.49
N ILE A 102 13.32 -6.87 -16.21
CA ILE A 102 13.95 -6.73 -17.53
C ILE A 102 15.48 -6.65 -17.42
N SER A 103 16.01 -5.95 -16.42
CA SER A 103 17.46 -5.74 -16.25
C SER A 103 18.17 -6.86 -15.48
N HIS A 104 17.46 -7.93 -15.11
CA HIS A 104 17.93 -8.95 -14.16
C HIS A 104 18.38 -8.41 -12.79
N GLY A 105 17.93 -7.20 -12.43
CA GLY A 105 18.22 -6.56 -11.16
C GLY A 105 19.58 -5.89 -11.07
N VAL A 106 20.09 -5.80 -9.84
CA VAL A 106 21.35 -5.15 -9.48
C VAL A 106 22.32 -6.21 -8.96
N GLN A 107 23.56 -6.17 -9.42
CA GLN A 107 24.58 -7.19 -9.10
C GLN A 107 25.55 -6.76 -7.99
N SER A 108 25.38 -5.55 -7.44
CA SER A 108 26.19 -5.03 -6.34
C SER A 108 25.34 -4.33 -5.28
N SER A 109 25.84 -4.30 -4.05
CA SER A 109 25.23 -3.55 -2.94
C SER A 109 25.14 -2.06 -3.25
N GLY A 110 26.19 -1.48 -3.83
CA GLY A 110 26.21 -0.08 -4.27
C GLY A 110 25.14 0.21 -5.33
N GLY A 111 24.98 -0.67 -6.32
CA GLY A 111 23.92 -0.56 -7.32
C GLY A 111 22.51 -0.65 -6.71
N ALA A 112 22.32 -1.53 -5.71
CA ALA A 112 21.06 -1.64 -4.99
C ALA A 112 20.69 -0.37 -4.22
N ILE A 113 21.66 0.23 -3.52
CA ILE A 113 21.47 1.50 -2.79
C ILE A 113 21.18 2.65 -3.75
N CYS A 114 21.95 2.76 -4.85
CA CYS A 114 21.73 3.79 -5.86
C CYS A 114 20.30 3.70 -6.42
N ARG A 115 19.89 2.49 -6.81
CA ARG A 115 18.56 2.23 -7.36
C ARG A 115 17.45 2.50 -6.36
N SER A 116 17.60 2.13 -5.09
CA SER A 116 16.58 2.40 -4.07
C SER A 116 16.42 3.90 -3.82
N ARG A 117 17.53 4.65 -3.75
CA ARG A 117 17.52 6.12 -3.61
C ARG A 117 16.84 6.81 -4.80
N LEU A 118 17.20 6.43 -6.03
CA LEU A 118 16.56 6.98 -7.23
C LEU A 118 15.07 6.67 -7.28
N LEU A 119 14.66 5.45 -6.92
CA LEU A 119 13.25 5.10 -6.83
C LEU A 119 12.52 5.98 -5.80
N THR A 120 13.09 6.15 -4.60
CA THR A 120 12.51 7.00 -3.55
C THR A 120 12.33 8.43 -4.04
N VAL A 121 13.38 9.03 -4.62
CA VAL A 121 13.35 10.41 -5.15
C VAL A 121 12.26 10.55 -6.22
N THR A 122 12.31 9.70 -7.24
CA THR A 122 11.41 9.79 -8.41
C THR A 122 9.96 9.50 -8.05
N ALA A 123 9.69 8.49 -7.22
CA ALA A 123 8.33 8.17 -6.78
C ALA A 123 7.73 9.27 -5.91
N THR A 124 8.53 9.82 -4.98
CA THR A 124 8.10 10.90 -4.08
C THR A 124 7.78 12.18 -4.84
N LEU A 125 8.68 12.62 -5.73
CA LEU A 125 8.46 13.84 -6.52
C LEU A 125 7.24 13.74 -7.43
N ARG A 126 7.03 12.57 -8.06
CA ARG A 126 5.83 12.32 -8.88
C ARG A 126 4.55 12.37 -8.05
N GLN A 127 4.56 11.82 -6.84
CA GLN A 127 3.41 11.91 -5.92
C GLN A 127 3.15 13.35 -5.47
N GLN A 128 4.19 14.16 -5.33
CA GLN A 128 4.11 15.58 -4.98
C GLN A 128 3.78 16.49 -6.17
N GLY A 129 3.68 15.96 -7.40
CA GLY A 129 3.50 16.76 -8.61
C GLY A 129 4.69 17.66 -8.95
N ARG A 130 5.88 17.34 -8.45
CA ARG A 130 7.12 18.11 -8.68
C ARG A 130 7.93 17.53 -9.84
N ASP A 131 8.64 18.41 -10.55
CA ASP A 131 9.50 18.01 -11.65
C ASP A 131 10.73 17.24 -11.14
N VAL A 132 10.89 16.02 -11.66
CA VAL A 132 11.99 15.11 -11.28
C VAL A 132 13.34 15.62 -11.79
N TRP A 133 13.38 16.11 -13.02
CA TRP A 133 14.60 16.56 -13.66
C TRP A 133 15.13 17.81 -12.97
N GLN A 134 14.26 18.79 -12.73
CA GLN A 134 14.59 20.01 -11.99
C GLN A 134 15.16 19.70 -10.61
N PHE A 135 14.57 18.76 -9.87
CA PHE A 135 15.10 18.36 -8.56
C PHE A 135 16.49 17.72 -8.65
N LEU A 136 16.71 16.83 -9.62
CA LEU A 136 18.00 16.16 -9.80
C LEU A 136 19.09 17.14 -10.24
N GLU A 137 18.75 18.11 -11.10
CA GLU A 137 19.64 19.20 -11.49
C GLU A 137 20.04 20.04 -10.29
N GLN A 138 19.07 20.49 -9.47
CA GLN A 138 19.35 21.23 -8.24
C GLN A 138 20.24 20.44 -7.27
N ALA A 139 19.96 19.15 -7.09
CA ALA A 139 20.75 18.29 -6.22
C ALA A 139 22.20 18.13 -6.72
N TRP A 140 22.38 18.01 -8.03
CA TRP A 140 23.69 17.91 -8.65
C TRP A 140 24.49 19.22 -8.53
N ILE A 141 23.86 20.36 -8.80
CA ILE A 141 24.48 21.69 -8.65
C ILE A 141 24.88 21.92 -7.19
N ALA A 142 23.98 21.65 -6.24
CA ALA A 142 24.25 21.80 -4.80
C ALA A 142 25.43 20.92 -4.36
N HIS A 143 25.47 19.66 -4.79
CA HIS A 143 26.58 18.75 -4.47
C HIS A 143 27.92 19.24 -5.03
N ARG A 144 27.94 19.73 -6.28
CA ARG A 144 29.18 20.16 -6.95
C ARG A 144 29.72 21.48 -6.40
N LEU A 145 28.85 22.40 -6.00
CA LEU A 145 29.22 23.74 -5.54
C LEU A 145 29.26 23.87 -4.00
N GLY A 146 28.99 22.78 -3.26
CA GLY A 146 28.90 22.82 -1.79
C GLY A 146 27.72 23.63 -1.26
N GLY A 147 26.64 23.74 -2.06
CA GLY A 147 25.43 24.48 -1.72
C GLY A 147 24.46 23.69 -0.82
N VAL A 148 23.29 24.28 -0.56
CA VAL A 148 22.23 23.64 0.22
C VAL A 148 21.52 22.59 -0.63
N MET A 149 21.41 21.35 -0.12
CA MET A 149 20.73 20.26 -0.81
C MET A 149 19.22 20.50 -0.88
N PRO A 150 18.56 20.30 -2.04
CA PRO A 150 17.12 20.43 -2.14
C PRO A 150 16.40 19.36 -1.31
N SER A 151 15.33 19.76 -0.63
CA SER A 151 14.54 18.85 0.21
C SER A 151 13.51 18.05 -0.60
N LEU A 152 13.46 16.74 -0.34
CA LEU A 152 12.36 15.87 -0.80
C LEU A 152 11.08 16.09 0.00
N VAL A 153 11.17 16.62 1.22
CA VAL A 153 10.01 16.98 2.04
C VAL A 153 9.61 18.41 1.66
N PRO A 154 8.39 18.67 1.19
CA PRO A 154 7.94 20.02 0.86
C PRO A 154 7.93 20.91 2.11
N ASP A 155 8.24 22.19 1.92
CA ASP A 155 7.97 23.19 2.96
C ASP A 155 6.45 23.31 3.13
N ARG A 156 6.00 23.25 4.40
CA ARG A 156 4.57 23.21 4.75
C ARG A 156 3.85 24.51 4.41
#